data_AF-A0A7N2L8R3-F1
#
_entry.id   AF-A0A7N2L8R3-F1
#
_cell.length_a   1.000
_cell.length_b   1.000
_cell.length_c   1.000
_cell.angle_alpha   90.00
_cell.angle_beta   90.00
_cell.angle_gamma   90.00
#
_symmetry.space_group_name_H-M   'P 1'
#
loop_
_entity.id
_entity.type
_entity.pdbx_description
1 polymer ?
#
loop_
_entity_poly.entity_id
_entity_poly.type
_entity_poly.pdbx_seq_one_letter_code
_entity_poly.pdbx_strand_id
1 'polypeptide(L)'
;MWLMRLRSGCRSLHFRQLCTFKSDNTNLLISAINKDTCHQQFFSIPLIKPLSVGSPTPLFSLPSHSFGLTSSQYFNSFFLLHHPEYPHYNDIHLLTYNPTTQQSLTLPLDPPLPTTTTVTWEVRTHFGFDPSTKLHKVLHVKWTESIPQSIPRVINMVCTVLTIGSNMSWREVNHVPPPVDSTKCGIGGKSSVCVNGAMHWLTQYGDSIVAFDLKDENFRLIPLPHDFKKKNSASFRLEFERLVELDGCLALVADVYSGVEADYMLQLWILNDYHNHVWVMKTILFPFEWSDCGQPVPVGTIPTGEILLKPLSLSKSPAWLLFYNTEGHCFKKVEIIGLPEWVYSGGPQNIRSISLYGRTSERGSC
;
A
#
# COMPACT_ATOMS: atom_id res chain seq x y z
N MET A 1 17.39 17.54 19.76
CA MET A 1 18.29 16.38 19.59
C MET A 1 17.91 15.32 20.62
N TRP A 2 16.85 14.57 20.37
CA TRP A 2 16.39 13.48 21.24
C TRP A 2 16.82 12.16 20.59
N LEU A 3 17.84 11.53 21.16
CA LEU A 3 18.27 10.17 20.79
C LEU A 3 17.17 9.19 21.19
N MET A 4 16.46 8.63 20.22
CA MET A 4 15.63 7.45 20.45
C MET A 4 16.53 6.30 20.88
N ARG A 5 16.30 5.77 22.10
CA ARG A 5 16.76 4.42 22.48
C ARG A 5 15.90 3.39 21.74
N LEU A 6 16.15 3.20 20.46
CA LEU A 6 15.81 1.95 19.79
C LEU A 6 16.77 0.89 20.33
N ARG A 7 16.26 -0.23 20.83
CA ARG A 7 17.11 -1.36 21.24
C ARG A 7 17.92 -1.82 20.03
N SER A 8 19.17 -1.40 19.94
CA SER A 8 20.12 -1.79 18.89
C SER A 8 20.59 -3.22 19.12
N GLY A 9 19.73 -4.18 18.80
CA GLY A 9 20.10 -5.58 18.65
C GLY A 9 20.75 -5.82 17.30
N CYS A 10 21.99 -5.40 17.11
CA CYS A 10 22.79 -5.78 15.95
C CYS A 10 23.15 -7.28 16.06
N ARG A 11 22.40 -8.17 15.39
CA ARG A 11 22.81 -9.53 15.07
C ARG A 11 22.25 -9.93 13.70
N SER A 12 23.11 -9.97 12.69
CA SER A 12 22.81 -10.39 11.31
C SER A 12 22.24 -11.82 11.19
N LEU A 13 22.21 -12.59 12.27
CA LEU A 13 21.78 -14.00 12.32
C LEU A 13 20.31 -14.23 12.73
N HIS A 14 19.48 -13.19 12.94
CA HIS A 14 18.05 -13.33 13.29
C HIS A 14 17.05 -12.77 12.25
N PHE A 15 17.51 -12.18 11.14
CA PHE A 15 16.61 -11.53 10.16
C PHE A 15 15.72 -12.49 9.36
N ARG A 16 16.09 -13.77 9.22
CA ARG A 16 15.20 -14.76 8.60
C ARG A 16 13.96 -15.05 9.46
N GLN A 17 14.09 -15.01 10.79
CA GLN A 17 12.97 -15.26 11.72
C GLN A 17 11.94 -14.12 11.73
N LEU A 18 12.37 -12.89 11.42
CA LEU A 18 11.47 -11.76 11.20
C LEU A 18 10.47 -12.05 10.08
N CYS A 19 10.90 -12.73 9.01
CA CYS A 19 10.15 -12.86 7.77
C CYS A 19 9.25 -14.11 7.71
N THR A 20 9.27 -14.99 8.71
CA THR A 20 8.65 -16.33 8.63
C THR A 20 7.79 -16.68 9.84
N PHE A 21 7.04 -15.72 10.40
CA PHE A 21 6.10 -16.03 11.47
C PHE A 21 4.69 -16.27 10.92
N LYS A 22 4.17 -17.48 11.13
CA LYS A 22 2.76 -17.81 10.92
C LYS A 22 1.99 -17.34 12.16
N SER A 23 1.10 -16.37 11.97
CA SER A 23 0.08 -16.06 12.97
C SER A 23 -1.19 -16.79 12.54
N ASP A 24 -1.79 -17.59 13.42
CA ASP A 24 -3.11 -18.19 13.19
C ASP A 24 -4.22 -17.12 13.20
N ASN A 25 -3.90 -15.91 13.66
CA ASN A 25 -4.83 -14.80 13.81
C ASN A 25 -4.50 -13.68 12.81
N THR A 26 -5.50 -13.29 12.02
CA THR A 26 -5.46 -12.07 11.22
C THR A 26 -5.75 -10.87 12.11
N ASN A 27 -4.99 -9.80 11.93
CA ASN A 27 -5.08 -8.58 12.70
C ASN A 27 -5.15 -7.37 11.76
N LEU A 28 -5.63 -6.26 12.29
CA LEU A 28 -5.61 -4.95 11.64
C LEU A 28 -4.48 -4.14 12.23
N LEU A 29 -3.71 -3.49 11.37
CA LEU A 29 -2.83 -2.39 11.73
C LEU A 29 -3.58 -1.09 11.40
N ILE A 30 -3.85 -0.28 12.42
CA ILE A 30 -4.42 1.06 12.26
C ILE A 30 -3.35 2.08 12.59
N SER A 31 -3.18 3.07 11.73
CA SER A 31 -2.36 4.24 12.04
C SER A 31 -3.23 5.48 12.19
N ALA A 32 -3.07 6.21 13.29
CA ALA A 32 -3.74 7.48 13.52
C ALA A 32 -2.73 8.60 13.81
N ILE A 33 -2.94 9.79 13.25
CA ILE A 33 -2.15 10.98 13.51
C ILE A 33 -2.81 11.84 14.57
N ASN A 34 -2.06 12.19 15.61
CA ASN A 34 -2.42 13.25 16.52
C ASN A 34 -1.84 14.56 15.96
N LYS A 35 -2.73 15.46 15.53
CA LYS A 35 -2.35 16.73 14.90
C LYS A 35 -1.75 17.73 15.89
N ASP A 36 -2.10 17.65 17.17
CA ASP A 36 -1.62 18.56 18.20
C ASP A 36 -0.17 18.23 18.59
N THR A 37 0.16 16.93 18.66
CA THR A 37 1.51 16.47 19.01
C THR A 37 2.39 16.15 17.80
N CYS A 38 1.84 16.20 16.58
CA CYS A 38 2.51 15.76 15.35
C CYS A 38 3.09 14.33 15.46
N HIS A 39 2.37 13.43 16.13
CA HIS A 39 2.78 12.04 16.27
C HIS A 39 1.81 11.10 15.56
N GLN A 40 2.35 10.10 14.88
CA GLN A 40 1.56 8.98 14.35
C GLN A 40 1.65 7.81 15.31
N GLN A 41 0.50 7.31 15.75
CA GLN A 41 0.37 6.15 16.63
C GLN A 41 -0.18 4.96 15.86
N PHE A 42 0.38 3.79 16.12
CA PHE A 42 -0.02 2.54 15.49
C PHE A 42 -0.70 1.62 16.52
N PHE A 43 -1.79 1.00 16.11
CA PHE A 43 -2.60 0.10 16.93
C PHE A 43 -2.77 -1.23 16.19
N SER A 44 -2.71 -2.32 16.94
CA SER A 44 -3.14 -3.63 16.48
C SER A 44 -4.55 -3.92 16.97
N ILE A 45 -5.41 -4.43 16.10
CA ILE A 45 -6.74 -4.92 16.48
C ILE A 45 -6.92 -6.35 15.95
N PRO A 46 -7.11 -7.36 16.82
CA PRO A 46 -7.33 -8.73 16.34
C PRO A 46 -8.70 -8.86 15.68
N LEU A 47 -8.75 -9.58 14.56
CA LEU A 47 -10.02 -10.04 13.99
C LEU A 47 -10.42 -11.34 14.68
N ILE A 48 -11.59 -11.33 15.31
CA ILE A 48 -12.12 -12.45 16.09
C ILE A 48 -13.22 -13.13 15.26
N LYS A 49 -13.21 -14.47 15.26
CA LYS A 49 -14.25 -15.26 14.59
C LYS A 49 -15.60 -15.15 15.33
N PRO A 50 -16.75 -15.13 14.62
CA PRO A 50 -16.85 -15.30 13.17
C PRO A 50 -16.46 -14.05 12.38
N LEU A 51 -16.80 -12.83 12.82
CA LEU A 51 -16.53 -11.57 12.11
C LEU A 51 -16.65 -10.38 13.08
N SER A 52 -15.79 -10.30 14.09
CA SER A 52 -15.75 -9.19 15.05
C SER A 52 -14.34 -8.64 15.18
N VAL A 53 -14.22 -7.47 15.79
CA VAL A 53 -12.93 -6.88 16.16
C VAL A 53 -12.75 -6.99 17.66
N GLY A 54 -11.54 -7.36 18.10
CA GLY A 54 -11.18 -7.33 19.51
C GLY A 54 -10.78 -5.94 19.99
N SER A 55 -10.19 -5.89 21.19
CA SER A 55 -9.74 -4.62 21.78
C SER A 55 -8.46 -4.12 21.11
N PRO A 56 -8.37 -2.82 20.78
CA PRO A 56 -7.14 -2.23 20.25
C PRO A 56 -5.99 -2.30 21.25
N THR A 57 -4.82 -2.70 20.77
CA THR A 57 -3.57 -2.68 21.52
C THR A 57 -2.63 -1.65 20.90
N PRO A 58 -2.17 -0.62 21.65
CA PRO A 58 -1.17 0.31 21.13
C PRO A 58 0.16 -0.42 20.90
N LEU A 59 0.79 -0.18 19.75
CA LEU A 59 2.06 -0.82 19.39
C LEU A 59 3.24 0.12 19.62
N PHE A 60 3.28 1.24 18.89
CA PHE A 60 4.34 2.24 18.96
C PHE A 60 3.84 3.59 18.41
N SER A 61 4.63 4.64 18.64
CA SER A 61 4.41 5.97 18.08
C SER A 61 5.69 6.48 17.43
N LEU A 62 5.54 7.19 16.32
CA LEU A 62 6.62 7.87 15.62
C LEU A 62 6.31 9.36 15.53
N PRO A 63 7.33 10.22 15.63
CA PRO A 63 7.22 11.60 15.18
C PRO A 63 6.78 11.61 13.70
N SER A 64 5.88 12.53 13.37
CA SER A 64 5.32 12.67 12.04
C SER A 64 5.26 14.16 11.67
N HIS A 65 5.12 14.45 10.39
CA HIS A 65 4.71 15.77 9.93
C HIS A 65 3.18 15.87 9.90
N SER A 66 2.64 17.07 9.67
CA SER A 66 1.19 17.33 9.57
C SER A 66 0.46 16.43 8.55
N PHE A 67 1.17 15.94 7.53
CA PHE A 67 0.64 15.07 6.48
C PHE A 67 0.66 13.56 6.84
N GLY A 68 1.32 13.14 7.93
CA GLY A 68 1.44 11.72 8.29
C GLY A 68 2.67 11.03 7.67
N LEU A 69 2.99 9.84 8.18
CA LEU A 69 3.82 8.83 7.51
C LEU A 69 2.94 7.98 6.60
N THR A 70 3.45 7.69 5.40
CA THR A 70 2.87 6.70 4.49
C THR A 70 3.38 5.32 4.84
N SER A 71 2.49 4.33 4.77
CA SER A 71 2.83 2.91 4.89
C SER A 71 2.66 2.23 3.54
N SER A 72 3.74 1.63 3.05
CA SER A 72 3.69 0.68 1.93
C SER A 72 3.66 -0.72 2.54
N GLN A 73 2.62 -1.48 2.20
CA GLN A 73 2.33 -2.77 2.82
C GLN A 73 2.74 -3.95 1.92
N TYR A 74 3.22 -5.02 2.55
CA TYR A 74 3.26 -6.34 1.94
C TYR A 74 2.34 -7.36 2.64
N PHE A 75 1.91 -8.37 1.88
CA PHE A 75 1.18 -9.55 2.32
C PHE A 75 2.08 -10.45 3.19
N ASN A 76 2.01 -10.35 4.53
CA ASN A 76 2.66 -11.20 5.57
C ASN A 76 3.42 -10.38 6.63
N SER A 77 2.76 -9.41 7.25
CA SER A 77 3.19 -8.81 8.52
C SER A 77 4.41 -7.90 8.50
N PHE A 78 4.87 -7.44 7.34
CA PHE A 78 5.93 -6.43 7.23
C PHE A 78 5.41 -5.15 6.58
N PHE A 79 5.71 -4.03 7.23
CA PHE A 79 5.35 -2.70 6.78
C PHE A 79 6.60 -1.89 6.54
N LEU A 80 6.62 -1.14 5.44
CA LEU A 80 7.60 -0.08 5.22
C LEU A 80 6.94 1.26 5.53
N LEU A 81 7.47 1.96 6.51
CA LEU A 81 7.06 3.31 6.88
C LEU A 81 8.06 4.29 6.27
N HIS A 82 7.52 5.26 5.54
CA HIS A 82 8.30 6.31 4.90
C HIS A 82 7.53 7.63 4.91
N HIS A 83 8.22 8.74 4.69
CA HIS A 83 7.55 10.02 4.58
C HIS A 83 6.89 10.18 3.21
N PRO A 84 5.73 10.86 3.12
CA PRO A 84 5.02 11.07 1.86
C PRO A 84 5.82 11.88 0.84
N GLU A 85 6.68 12.80 1.32
CA GLU A 85 7.45 13.74 0.47
C GLU A 85 8.94 13.38 0.37
N TYR A 86 9.31 12.11 0.60
CA TYR A 86 10.67 11.66 0.32
C TYR A 86 11.04 11.97 -1.15
N PRO A 87 12.23 12.54 -1.45
CA PRO A 87 13.40 12.77 -0.60
C PRO A 87 13.57 14.23 -0.14
N HIS A 88 12.57 15.10 -0.29
CA HIS A 88 12.71 16.55 -0.09
C HIS A 88 13.07 16.96 1.36
N TYR A 89 12.98 16.04 2.31
CA TYR A 89 13.36 16.22 3.70
C TYR A 89 14.49 15.24 4.11
N ASN A 90 15.64 15.82 4.47
CA ASN A 90 16.89 15.10 4.72
C ASN A 90 16.93 14.27 6.03
N ASP A 91 15.96 14.42 6.94
CA ASP A 91 15.99 13.81 8.28
C ASP A 91 15.08 12.56 8.43
N ILE A 92 14.78 11.87 7.32
CA ILE A 92 13.73 10.85 7.34
C ILE A 92 14.30 9.44 7.11
N HIS A 93 14.18 8.62 8.14
CA HIS A 93 14.53 7.21 8.10
C HIS A 93 13.43 6.36 7.45
N LEU A 94 13.81 5.51 6.51
CA LEU A 94 12.98 4.38 6.08
C LEU A 94 12.97 3.35 7.20
N LEU A 95 11.78 3.05 7.73
CA LEU A 95 11.62 2.13 8.84
C LEU A 95 10.78 0.94 8.40
N THR A 96 11.35 -0.25 8.50
CA THR A 96 10.55 -1.46 8.42
C THR A 96 10.08 -1.87 9.80
N TYR A 97 8.83 -2.34 9.88
CA TYR A 97 8.21 -2.75 11.13
C TYR A 97 7.42 -4.04 10.92
N ASN A 98 7.62 -4.99 11.83
CA ASN A 98 6.81 -6.19 11.93
C ASN A 98 5.91 -6.08 13.17
N PRO A 99 4.58 -5.90 13.03
CA PRO A 99 3.66 -5.82 14.15
C PRO A 99 3.54 -7.09 14.99
N THR A 100 3.83 -8.26 14.40
CA THR A 100 3.74 -9.55 15.09
C THR A 100 4.92 -9.74 16.05
N THR A 101 6.13 -9.40 15.63
CA THR A 101 7.33 -9.50 16.47
C THR A 101 7.64 -8.20 17.22
N GLN A 102 6.95 -7.11 16.89
CA GLN A 102 7.21 -5.74 17.34
C GLN A 102 8.66 -5.28 17.10
N GLN A 103 9.34 -5.91 16.15
CA GLN A 103 10.70 -5.56 15.78
C GLN A 103 10.69 -4.56 14.63
N SER A 104 11.65 -3.65 14.66
CA SER A 104 11.85 -2.67 13.61
C SER A 104 13.29 -2.69 13.11
N LEU A 105 13.47 -2.29 11.86
CA LEU A 105 14.77 -2.10 11.25
C LEU A 105 14.77 -0.79 10.46
N THR A 106 15.67 0.11 10.83
CA THR A 106 16.01 1.28 10.02
C THR A 106 16.82 0.84 8.82
N LEU A 107 16.35 1.20 7.63
CA LEU A 107 17.02 0.92 6.37
C LEU A 107 18.06 2.00 6.06
N PRO A 108 19.14 1.65 5.34
CA PRO A 108 20.06 2.66 4.80
C PRO A 108 19.31 3.64 3.92
N LEU A 109 19.77 4.89 3.91
CA LEU A 109 19.26 5.89 2.97
C LEU A 109 19.72 5.54 1.56
N ASP A 110 18.82 5.73 0.60
CA ASP A 110 19.17 5.67 -0.81
C ASP A 110 20.05 6.87 -1.15
N PRO A 111 21.27 6.66 -1.70
CA PRO A 111 22.16 7.76 -2.03
C PRO A 111 21.49 8.80 -2.94
N PRO A 112 21.61 10.10 -2.63
CA PRO A 112 21.11 11.14 -3.52
C PRO A 112 21.91 11.13 -4.83
N LEU A 113 21.23 11.44 -5.93
CA LEU A 113 21.89 11.66 -7.21
C LEU A 113 22.70 12.97 -7.18
N PRO A 114 23.74 13.12 -8.02
CA PRO A 114 24.60 14.30 -7.98
C PRO A 114 23.83 15.57 -8.35
N THR A 115 23.55 16.41 -7.35
CA THR A 115 22.73 17.63 -7.48
C THR A 115 23.32 18.68 -8.42
N THR A 116 24.62 18.58 -8.73
CA THR A 116 25.31 19.42 -9.71
C THR A 116 24.95 19.07 -11.16
N THR A 117 24.47 17.86 -11.42
CA THR A 117 24.21 17.35 -12.77
C THR A 117 22.78 16.88 -12.99
N THR A 118 22.01 16.69 -11.91
CA THR A 118 20.67 16.10 -11.97
C THR A 118 19.77 16.71 -10.90
N VAL A 119 18.56 17.09 -11.29
CA VAL A 119 17.45 17.42 -10.38
C VAL A 119 16.59 16.17 -10.20
N THR A 120 16.21 15.84 -8.95
CA THR A 120 15.20 14.81 -8.67
C THR A 120 13.89 15.49 -8.32
N TRP A 121 12.86 15.25 -9.12
CA TRP A 121 11.54 15.85 -8.95
C TRP A 121 10.70 15.10 -7.93
N GLU A 122 10.75 13.77 -7.99
CA GLU A 122 9.90 12.89 -7.19
C GLU A 122 10.59 11.55 -6.97
N VAL A 123 10.31 10.92 -5.84
CA VAL A 123 10.66 9.53 -5.57
C VAL A 123 9.43 8.77 -5.06
N ARG A 124 9.13 7.64 -5.69
CA ARG A 124 8.11 6.69 -5.25
C ARG A 124 8.77 5.49 -4.62
N THR A 125 8.28 5.09 -3.46
CA THR A 125 8.79 3.95 -2.70
C THR A 125 7.80 2.81 -2.78
N HIS A 126 8.27 1.64 -3.20
CA HIS A 126 7.51 0.41 -3.29
C HIS A 126 8.16 -0.66 -2.42
N PHE A 127 7.32 -1.54 -1.86
CA PHE A 127 7.75 -2.58 -0.94
C PHE A 127 7.12 -3.92 -1.31
N GLY A 128 7.90 -4.99 -1.24
CA GLY A 128 7.45 -6.31 -1.65
C GLY A 128 8.38 -7.41 -1.19
N PHE A 129 7.92 -8.65 -1.34
CA PHE A 129 8.66 -9.85 -0.96
C PHE A 129 8.84 -10.72 -2.18
N ASP A 130 10.06 -11.18 -2.36
CA ASP A 130 10.41 -12.14 -3.37
C ASP A 130 10.27 -13.56 -2.80
N PRO A 131 9.26 -14.35 -3.23
CA PRO A 131 9.07 -15.71 -2.73
C PRO A 131 10.22 -16.65 -3.07
N SER A 132 11.00 -16.35 -4.13
CA SER A 132 12.10 -17.21 -4.58
C SER A 132 13.31 -17.12 -3.65
N THR A 133 13.67 -15.90 -3.23
CA THR A 133 14.78 -15.65 -2.31
C THR A 133 14.35 -15.60 -0.85
N LYS A 134 13.04 -15.49 -0.60
CA LYS A 134 12.42 -15.27 0.73
C LYS A 134 12.91 -14.01 1.42
N LEU A 135 13.21 -12.98 0.63
CA LEU A 135 13.69 -11.68 1.11
C LEU A 135 12.73 -10.58 0.68
N HIS A 136 12.65 -9.53 1.49
CA HIS A 136 11.92 -8.33 1.13
C HIS A 136 12.83 -7.40 0.31
N LYS A 137 12.24 -6.69 -0.64
CA LYS A 137 12.91 -5.66 -1.43
C LYS A 137 12.16 -4.34 -1.28
N VAL A 138 12.91 -3.25 -1.31
CA VAL A 138 12.41 -1.89 -1.45
C VAL A 138 12.85 -1.39 -2.81
N LEU A 139 11.91 -0.88 -3.61
CA LEU A 139 12.19 -0.24 -4.89
C LEU A 139 11.91 1.25 -4.75
N HIS A 140 12.86 2.08 -5.16
CA HIS A 140 12.67 3.49 -5.40
C HIS A 140 12.60 3.73 -6.91
N VAL A 141 11.58 4.46 -7.33
CA VAL A 141 11.45 4.98 -8.69
C VAL A 141 11.60 6.50 -8.60
N LYS A 142 12.62 7.05 -9.26
CA LYS A 142 13.01 8.46 -9.19
C LYS A 142 12.77 9.11 -10.55
N TRP A 143 12.08 10.25 -10.58
CA TRP A 143 11.94 11.07 -11.78
C TRP A 143 12.96 12.19 -11.74
N THR A 144 13.82 12.22 -12.74
CA THR A 144 15.00 13.08 -12.72
C THR A 144 15.14 13.87 -14.02
N GLU A 145 15.81 15.01 -13.96
CA GLU A 145 16.11 15.84 -15.13
C GLU A 145 17.57 16.25 -15.10
N SER A 146 18.25 16.14 -16.24
CA SER A 146 19.67 16.52 -16.35
C SER A 146 19.86 18.03 -16.28
N ILE A 147 21.02 18.46 -15.76
CA ILE A 147 21.48 19.84 -15.69
C ILE A 147 22.69 20.01 -16.63
N PRO A 148 22.70 21.02 -17.54
CA PRO A 148 21.62 21.96 -17.80
C PRO A 148 20.39 21.29 -18.44
N GLN A 149 19.22 21.86 -18.23
CA GLN A 149 17.96 21.33 -18.77
C GLN A 149 18.03 21.26 -20.30
N SER A 150 17.62 20.13 -20.88
CA SER A 150 17.48 19.99 -22.32
C SER A 150 16.23 20.70 -22.83
N ILE A 151 16.25 21.11 -24.09
CA ILE A 151 15.07 21.58 -24.83
C ILE A 151 14.90 20.67 -26.05
N PRO A 152 13.83 19.86 -26.14
CA PRO A 152 12.72 19.72 -25.18
C PRO A 152 13.16 19.10 -23.85
N ARG A 153 12.37 19.32 -22.79
CA ARG A 153 12.63 18.72 -21.47
C ARG A 153 12.57 17.20 -21.56
N VAL A 154 13.57 16.54 -20.99
CA VAL A 154 13.63 15.08 -20.90
C VAL A 154 13.63 14.71 -19.42
N ILE A 155 12.57 14.03 -18.99
CA ILE A 155 12.50 13.43 -17.66
C ILE A 155 13.00 12.00 -17.79
N ASN A 156 13.97 11.61 -16.98
CA ASN A 156 14.49 10.25 -16.89
C ASN A 156 13.84 9.54 -15.70
N MET A 157 13.72 8.22 -15.80
CA MET A 157 13.33 7.36 -14.70
C MET A 157 14.54 6.56 -14.23
N VAL A 158 14.94 6.75 -12.98
CA VAL A 158 16.05 6.01 -12.35
C VAL A 158 15.46 5.12 -11.26
N CYS A 159 15.80 3.83 -11.29
CA CYS A 159 15.29 2.87 -10.34
C CYS A 159 16.41 2.32 -9.48
N THR A 160 16.24 2.36 -8.16
CA THR A 160 17.18 1.80 -7.19
C THR A 160 16.45 0.79 -6.31
N VAL A 161 17.13 -0.29 -5.97
CA VAL A 161 16.54 -1.38 -5.20
C VAL A 161 17.45 -1.76 -4.03
N LEU A 162 16.83 -2.02 -2.89
CA LEU A 162 17.46 -2.50 -1.67
C LEU A 162 16.88 -3.85 -1.29
N THR A 163 17.72 -4.85 -1.03
CA THR A 163 17.29 -6.17 -0.59
C THR A 163 17.55 -6.35 0.91
N ILE A 164 16.48 -6.47 1.69
CA ILE A 164 16.53 -6.54 3.15
C ILE A 164 17.02 -7.92 3.59
N GLY A 165 17.98 -7.95 4.52
CA GLY A 165 18.58 -9.19 5.04
C GLY A 165 19.73 -9.74 4.20
N SER A 166 20.24 -8.96 3.25
CA SER A 166 21.40 -9.30 2.41
C SER A 166 22.57 -8.31 2.64
N ASN A 167 23.14 -7.73 1.59
CA ASN A 167 24.18 -6.70 1.65
C ASN A 167 23.70 -5.37 2.25
N MET A 168 22.37 -5.18 2.39
CA MET A 168 21.76 -3.95 2.92
C MET A 168 22.33 -2.69 2.24
N SER A 169 22.53 -2.75 0.92
CA SER A 169 22.96 -1.60 0.12
C SER A 169 22.02 -1.38 -1.06
N TRP A 170 21.82 -0.10 -1.39
CA TRP A 170 21.10 0.30 -2.58
C TRP A 170 21.96 0.03 -3.81
N ARG A 171 21.33 -0.47 -4.87
CA ARG A 171 21.93 -0.60 -6.20
C ARG A 171 20.94 -0.08 -7.23
N GLU A 172 21.44 0.35 -8.38
CA GLU A 172 20.62 0.68 -9.52
C GLU A 172 20.07 -0.59 -10.18
N VAL A 173 18.81 -0.54 -10.65
CA VAL A 173 18.21 -1.58 -11.47
C VAL A 173 18.69 -1.38 -12.91
N ASN A 174 19.33 -2.39 -13.48
CA ASN A 174 19.76 -2.35 -14.87
C ASN A 174 18.53 -2.47 -15.78
N HIS A 175 18.42 -1.56 -16.75
CA HIS A 175 17.38 -1.55 -17.79
C HIS A 175 15.96 -1.25 -17.29
N VAL A 176 15.52 -0.02 -17.50
CA VAL A 176 14.10 0.33 -17.55
C VAL A 176 13.64 0.12 -19.00
N PRO A 177 12.94 -0.98 -19.33
CA PRO A 177 12.57 -1.26 -20.72
C PRO A 177 11.52 -0.26 -21.22
N PRO A 178 11.66 0.26 -22.46
CA PRO A 178 10.51 0.78 -23.20
C PRO A 178 9.48 -0.36 -23.28
N PRO A 179 8.23 -0.21 -22.80
CA PRO A 179 7.35 0.97 -22.88
C PRO A 179 7.11 1.73 -21.56
N VAL A 180 7.92 1.51 -20.52
CA VAL A 180 7.81 2.24 -19.24
C VAL A 180 8.39 3.65 -19.42
N ASP A 181 7.64 4.48 -20.16
CA ASP A 181 7.98 5.88 -20.41
C ASP A 181 7.90 6.66 -19.09
N SER A 182 8.92 7.47 -18.81
CA SER A 182 8.98 8.33 -17.62
C SER A 182 7.79 9.28 -17.53
N THR A 183 7.22 9.68 -18.68
CA THR A 183 6.02 10.51 -18.78
C THR A 183 4.75 9.77 -18.38
N LYS A 184 4.71 8.44 -18.54
CA LYS A 184 3.57 7.61 -18.16
C LYS A 184 3.61 7.17 -16.72
N CYS A 185 4.78 7.13 -16.09
CA CYS A 185 4.91 6.59 -14.73
C CYS A 185 4.78 7.64 -13.62
N GLY A 186 4.59 8.92 -13.96
CA GLY A 186 4.50 10.00 -12.97
C GLY A 186 3.27 9.97 -12.05
N ILE A 187 2.95 11.12 -11.47
CA ILE A 187 2.17 11.37 -10.24
C ILE A 187 0.71 10.85 -10.28
N GLY A 188 0.51 9.53 -10.27
CA GLY A 188 -0.81 8.90 -10.19
C GLY A 188 -0.76 7.58 -9.42
N GLY A 189 -1.39 7.53 -8.25
CA GLY A 189 -1.45 6.35 -7.39
C GLY A 189 -0.48 6.42 -6.20
N LYS A 190 -1.02 6.43 -4.98
CA LYS A 190 -0.21 6.48 -3.73
C LYS A 190 0.22 5.10 -3.22
N SER A 191 -0.33 4.03 -3.76
CA SER A 191 -0.20 2.69 -3.18
C SER A 191 0.18 1.69 -4.24
N SER A 192 1.16 0.85 -3.92
CA SER A 192 1.53 -0.33 -4.69
C SER A 192 1.10 -1.59 -3.96
N VAL A 193 0.70 -2.60 -4.72
CA VAL A 193 0.36 -3.92 -4.20
C VAL A 193 1.40 -4.91 -4.65
N CYS A 194 1.86 -5.76 -3.75
CA CYS A 194 2.78 -6.83 -4.10
C CYS A 194 2.07 -8.19 -3.99
N VAL A 195 2.00 -8.87 -5.13
CA VAL A 195 1.32 -10.16 -5.34
C VAL A 195 2.07 -10.89 -6.45
N ASN A 196 2.02 -12.23 -6.48
CA ASN A 196 2.68 -13.02 -7.53
C ASN A 196 4.17 -12.72 -7.73
N GLY A 197 4.88 -12.41 -6.64
CA GLY A 197 6.31 -12.10 -6.67
C GLY A 197 6.66 -10.80 -7.40
N ALA A 198 5.71 -9.90 -7.61
CA ALA A 198 5.93 -8.61 -8.25
C ALA A 198 5.26 -7.46 -7.49
N MET A 199 5.87 -6.28 -7.53
CA MET A 199 5.25 -5.02 -7.07
C MET A 199 4.45 -4.40 -8.21
N HIS A 200 3.24 -3.95 -7.94
CA HIS A 200 2.30 -3.42 -8.93
C HIS A 200 1.85 -2.02 -8.56
N TRP A 201 1.84 -1.11 -9.53
CA TRP A 201 1.26 0.22 -9.39
C TRP A 201 0.67 0.67 -10.73
N LEU A 202 -0.23 1.65 -10.69
CA LEU A 202 -0.80 2.25 -11.90
C LEU A 202 0.16 3.27 -12.50
N THR A 203 0.13 3.40 -13.82
CA THR A 203 0.72 4.54 -14.51
C THR A 203 -0.03 5.83 -14.14
N GLN A 204 0.63 6.98 -14.29
CA GLN A 204 0.09 8.33 -14.07
C GLN A 204 -1.26 8.53 -14.76
N TYR A 205 -1.34 8.10 -16.01
CA TYR A 205 -2.54 8.23 -16.84
C TYR A 205 -3.54 7.11 -16.63
N GLY A 206 -3.19 6.10 -15.83
CA GLY A 206 -4.10 5.00 -15.58
C GLY A 206 -4.42 4.14 -16.78
N ASP A 207 -3.50 4.07 -17.74
CA ASP A 207 -3.69 3.33 -18.98
C ASP A 207 -3.14 1.90 -18.89
N SER A 208 -2.25 1.63 -17.93
CA SER A 208 -1.59 0.35 -17.70
C SER A 208 -1.23 0.16 -16.22
N ILE A 209 -0.96 -1.07 -15.83
CA ILE A 209 -0.30 -1.39 -14.54
C ILE A 209 1.17 -1.67 -14.85
N VAL A 210 2.07 -1.04 -14.11
CA VAL A 210 3.48 -1.41 -14.09
C VAL A 210 3.65 -2.53 -13.07
N ALA A 211 4.32 -3.60 -13.47
CA ALA A 211 4.75 -4.67 -12.59
C ALA A 211 6.28 -4.73 -12.58
N PHE A 212 6.88 -4.77 -11.39
CA PHE A 212 8.30 -5.01 -11.18
C PHE A 212 8.47 -6.40 -10.58
N ASP A 213 8.98 -7.34 -11.38
CA ASP A 213 9.19 -8.72 -10.98
C ASP A 213 10.38 -8.80 -10.01
N LEU A 214 10.12 -9.27 -8.78
CA LEU A 214 11.10 -9.18 -7.71
C LEU A 214 12.22 -10.19 -7.86
N LYS A 215 11.98 -11.32 -8.52
CA LYS A 215 12.99 -12.34 -8.75
C LYS A 215 14.05 -11.85 -9.74
N ASP A 216 13.61 -11.41 -10.91
CA ASP A 216 14.48 -11.06 -12.03
C ASP A 216 14.79 -9.56 -12.10
N GLU A 217 14.16 -8.75 -11.24
CA GLU A 217 14.33 -7.29 -11.16
C GLU A 217 14.04 -6.57 -12.48
N ASN A 218 12.99 -7.04 -13.18
CA ASN A 218 12.59 -6.53 -14.48
C ASN A 218 11.19 -5.92 -14.44
N PHE A 219 10.93 -5.00 -15.37
CA PHE A 219 9.64 -4.37 -15.53
C PHE A 219 8.83 -5.03 -16.64
N ARG A 220 7.51 -5.07 -16.44
CA ARG A 220 6.54 -5.39 -17.47
C ARG A 220 5.28 -4.53 -17.30
N LEU A 221 4.53 -4.39 -18.39
CA LEU A 221 3.22 -3.74 -18.36
C LEU A 221 2.13 -4.80 -18.41
N ILE A 222 1.15 -4.66 -17.52
CA ILE A 222 -0.10 -5.42 -17.57
C ILE A 222 -1.17 -4.49 -18.17
N PRO A 223 -1.81 -4.89 -19.29
CA PRO A 223 -2.88 -4.11 -19.89
C PRO A 223 -4.12 -4.14 -19.00
N LEU A 224 -4.79 -2.98 -18.88
CA LEU A 224 -6.08 -2.90 -18.21
C LEU A 224 -7.19 -3.48 -19.10
N PRO A 225 -8.28 -4.01 -18.52
CA PRO A 225 -9.46 -4.45 -19.26
C PRO A 225 -10.02 -3.33 -20.16
N HIS A 226 -10.45 -3.67 -21.37
CA HIS A 226 -11.00 -2.70 -22.33
C HIS A 226 -12.17 -1.90 -21.74
N ASP A 227 -13.12 -2.58 -21.09
CA ASP A 227 -14.30 -1.94 -20.52
C ASP A 227 -13.98 -1.09 -19.30
N PHE A 228 -12.92 -1.43 -18.56
CA PHE A 228 -12.38 -0.59 -17.50
C PHE A 228 -11.91 0.75 -18.09
N LYS A 229 -11.07 0.70 -19.14
CA LYS A 229 -10.55 1.91 -19.80
C LYS A 229 -11.67 2.80 -20.34
N LYS A 230 -12.69 2.20 -20.97
CA LYS A 230 -13.84 2.93 -21.55
C LYS A 230 -14.62 3.71 -20.49
N LYS A 231 -14.76 3.16 -19.28
CA LYS A 231 -15.52 3.78 -18.18
C LYS A 231 -14.68 4.73 -17.31
N ASN A 232 -13.36 4.59 -17.33
CA ASN A 232 -12.42 5.32 -16.48
C ASN A 232 -11.47 6.20 -17.31
N SER A 233 -11.93 6.72 -18.45
CA SER A 233 -11.10 7.44 -19.44
C SER A 233 -10.76 8.89 -19.06
N ALA A 234 -11.36 9.44 -18.01
CA ALA A 234 -10.96 10.73 -17.43
C ALA A 234 -9.84 10.50 -16.42
N SER A 235 -8.88 11.44 -16.32
CA SER A 235 -7.86 11.44 -15.27
C SER A 235 -8.50 11.14 -13.92
N PHE A 236 -8.00 10.12 -13.21
CA PHE A 236 -8.56 9.63 -11.96
C PHE A 236 -8.92 10.79 -11.03
N ARG A 237 -10.22 11.03 -10.82
CA ARG A 237 -10.67 12.21 -10.06
C ARG A 237 -10.51 12.04 -8.55
N LEU A 238 -10.37 10.81 -8.09
CA LEU A 238 -10.20 10.49 -6.66
C LEU A 238 -8.85 9.81 -6.44
N GLU A 239 -8.02 10.45 -5.62
CA GLU A 239 -6.72 9.94 -5.17
C GLU A 239 -6.90 8.86 -4.08
N PHE A 240 -7.37 7.67 -4.45
CA PHE A 240 -7.39 6.53 -3.54
C PHE A 240 -6.71 5.29 -4.10
N GLU A 241 -6.53 4.29 -3.25
CA GLU A 241 -5.88 3.03 -3.57
C GLU A 241 -6.74 2.22 -4.55
N ARG A 242 -6.38 2.27 -5.84
CA ARG A 242 -7.10 1.57 -6.92
C ARG A 242 -6.68 0.13 -7.08
N LEU A 243 -5.51 -0.23 -6.57
CA LEU A 243 -5.00 -1.59 -6.60
C LEU A 243 -5.15 -2.18 -5.20
N VAL A 244 -5.64 -3.41 -5.16
CA VAL A 244 -5.78 -4.19 -3.93
C VAL A 244 -5.50 -5.66 -4.24
N GLU A 245 -5.00 -6.40 -3.26
CA GLU A 245 -4.94 -7.87 -3.35
C GLU A 245 -6.25 -8.46 -2.83
N LEU A 246 -6.86 -9.34 -3.62
CA LEU A 246 -8.06 -10.08 -3.23
C LEU A 246 -7.85 -11.56 -3.50
N ASP A 247 -7.86 -12.36 -2.43
CA ASP A 247 -7.69 -13.81 -2.44
C ASP A 247 -6.49 -14.29 -3.28
N GLY A 248 -5.35 -13.60 -3.16
CA GLY A 248 -4.13 -13.89 -3.90
C GLY A 248 -4.09 -13.36 -5.33
N CYS A 249 -5.17 -12.74 -5.82
CA CYS A 249 -5.20 -12.09 -7.12
C CYS A 249 -4.96 -10.57 -7.01
N LEU A 250 -4.40 -9.96 -8.06
CA LEU A 250 -4.38 -8.51 -8.24
C LEU A 250 -5.78 -8.03 -8.64
N ALA A 251 -6.29 -6.97 -8.02
CA ALA A 251 -7.58 -6.39 -8.37
C ALA A 251 -7.54 -4.86 -8.51
N LEU A 252 -8.37 -4.35 -9.43
CA LEU A 252 -8.60 -2.93 -9.66
C LEU A 252 -9.97 -2.51 -9.10
N VAL A 253 -10.00 -1.34 -8.49
CA VAL A 253 -11.23 -0.67 -8.06
C VAL A 253 -11.64 0.36 -9.11
N ALA A 254 -12.74 0.11 -9.81
CA ALA A 254 -13.23 1.01 -10.85
C ALA A 254 -14.04 2.17 -10.25
N ASP A 255 -13.98 3.33 -10.91
CA ASP A 255 -14.98 4.36 -10.69
C ASP A 255 -16.28 3.99 -11.39
N VAL A 256 -17.38 4.18 -10.68
CA VAL A 256 -18.72 4.05 -11.22
C VAL A 256 -19.28 5.46 -11.36
N TYR A 257 -19.41 5.97 -12.59
CA TYR A 257 -19.60 7.40 -12.87
C TYR A 257 -20.98 7.80 -13.42
N SER A 258 -22.04 7.00 -13.28
CA SER A 258 -23.34 7.43 -13.80
C SER A 258 -24.55 6.81 -13.11
N GLY A 259 -25.48 7.68 -12.70
CA GLY A 259 -26.81 7.33 -12.17
C GLY A 259 -26.86 7.18 -10.66
N VAL A 260 -28.07 7.16 -10.09
CA VAL A 260 -28.33 6.90 -8.67
C VAL A 260 -27.69 5.57 -8.23
N GLU A 261 -27.61 4.59 -9.15
CA GLU A 261 -26.99 3.29 -8.93
C GLU A 261 -25.48 3.35 -8.62
N ALA A 262 -24.79 4.43 -9.01
CA ALA A 262 -23.36 4.60 -8.74
C ALA A 262 -23.04 4.70 -7.25
N ASP A 263 -23.95 5.31 -6.47
CA ASP A 263 -23.78 5.50 -5.02
C ASP A 263 -24.00 4.22 -4.21
N TYR A 264 -24.36 3.11 -4.87
CA TYR A 264 -24.64 1.82 -4.24
C TYR A 264 -23.79 0.70 -4.83
N MET A 265 -22.83 0.98 -5.71
CA MET A 265 -22.15 -0.07 -6.46
C MET A 265 -20.62 0.09 -6.47
N LEU A 266 -19.92 -0.93 -5.97
CA LEU A 266 -18.48 -1.09 -6.14
C LEU A 266 -18.19 -2.10 -7.25
N GLN A 267 -17.44 -1.68 -8.27
CA GLN A 267 -16.96 -2.55 -9.35
C GLN A 267 -15.50 -2.89 -9.14
N LEU A 268 -15.21 -4.19 -9.12
CA LEU A 268 -13.88 -4.76 -8.98
C LEU A 268 -13.52 -5.51 -10.26
N TRP A 269 -12.31 -5.31 -10.77
CA TRP A 269 -11.75 -6.14 -11.83
C TRP A 269 -10.64 -6.98 -11.24
N ILE A 270 -10.80 -8.28 -11.21
CA ILE A 270 -9.87 -9.23 -10.59
C ILE A 270 -9.09 -9.91 -11.70
N LEU A 271 -7.76 -9.89 -11.62
CA LEU A 271 -6.86 -10.56 -12.55
C LEU A 271 -6.82 -12.04 -12.20
N ASN A 272 -7.75 -12.80 -12.79
CA ASN A 272 -7.98 -14.21 -12.47
C ASN A 272 -6.93 -15.13 -13.11
N ASP A 273 -6.43 -14.78 -14.29
CA ASP A 273 -5.25 -15.41 -14.87
C ASP A 273 -4.16 -14.35 -15.03
N TYR A 274 -3.17 -14.41 -14.15
CA TYR A 274 -2.12 -13.42 -14.13
C TYR A 274 -1.20 -13.47 -15.34
N HIS A 275 -0.99 -14.66 -15.91
CA HIS A 275 -0.05 -14.86 -17.02
C HIS A 275 -0.67 -14.50 -18.37
N ASN A 276 -1.95 -14.84 -18.55
CA ASN A 276 -2.69 -14.54 -19.77
C ASN A 276 -3.45 -13.20 -19.70
N HIS A 277 -3.31 -12.47 -18.59
CA HIS A 277 -3.97 -11.20 -18.34
C HIS A 277 -5.51 -11.26 -18.44
N VAL A 278 -6.12 -12.35 -17.96
CA VAL A 278 -7.58 -12.53 -18.00
C VAL A 278 -8.21 -11.87 -16.79
N TRP A 279 -9.02 -10.85 -17.04
CA TRP A 279 -9.72 -10.10 -16.01
C TRP A 279 -11.18 -10.55 -15.88
N VAL A 280 -11.64 -10.69 -14.65
CA VAL A 280 -13.04 -10.96 -14.29
C VAL A 280 -13.61 -9.76 -13.56
N MET A 281 -14.72 -9.22 -14.06
CA MET A 281 -15.43 -8.14 -13.40
C MET A 281 -16.38 -8.71 -12.34
N LYS A 282 -16.35 -8.14 -11.14
CA LYS A 282 -17.27 -8.42 -10.04
C LYS A 282 -17.94 -7.13 -9.59
N THR A 283 -19.24 -7.21 -9.36
CA THR A 283 -20.06 -6.10 -8.88
C THR A 283 -20.53 -6.40 -7.46
N ILE A 284 -20.33 -5.44 -6.56
CA ILE A 284 -20.82 -5.47 -5.20
C ILE A 284 -21.88 -4.37 -5.08
N LEU A 285 -23.10 -4.77 -4.75
CA LEU A 285 -24.22 -3.86 -4.51
C LEU A 285 -24.37 -3.66 -3.00
N PHE A 286 -24.36 -2.41 -2.56
CA PHE A 286 -24.57 -2.02 -1.17
C PHE A 286 -26.06 -1.78 -0.92
N PRO A 287 -26.59 -2.20 0.24
CA PRO A 287 -27.96 -1.91 0.64
C PRO A 287 -28.13 -0.48 1.21
N PHE A 288 -27.12 0.38 1.06
CA PHE A 288 -27.06 1.74 1.58
C PHE A 288 -26.22 2.63 0.65
N GLU A 289 -26.42 3.94 0.74
CA GLU A 289 -25.65 4.90 -0.03
C GLU A 289 -24.21 5.03 0.48
N TRP A 290 -23.28 5.26 -0.44
CA TRP A 290 -21.89 5.60 -0.13
C TRP A 290 -21.77 6.83 0.75
N SER A 291 -22.68 7.79 0.62
CA SER A 291 -22.74 9.03 1.39
C SER A 291 -22.91 8.76 2.90
N ASP A 292 -23.69 7.73 3.26
CA ASP A 292 -23.95 7.28 4.62
C ASP A 292 -22.79 6.51 5.24
N CYS A 293 -22.00 5.85 4.38
CA CYS A 293 -20.91 4.96 4.77
C CYS A 293 -19.59 5.37 4.10
N GLY A 294 -19.29 6.67 4.02
CA GLY A 294 -17.95 7.18 3.72
C GLY A 294 -17.22 6.59 2.50
N GLN A 295 -17.96 6.17 1.45
CA GLN A 295 -17.45 5.48 0.25
C GLN A 295 -16.58 4.25 0.58
N PRO A 296 -17.16 3.04 0.67
CA PRO A 296 -16.42 1.83 1.02
C PRO A 296 -15.36 1.46 -0.03
N VAL A 297 -14.12 1.22 0.43
CA VAL A 297 -13.00 0.75 -0.40
C VAL A 297 -12.39 -0.53 0.18
N PRO A 298 -11.94 -1.48 -0.66
CA PRO A 298 -11.38 -2.73 -0.21
C PRO A 298 -10.00 -2.56 0.43
N VAL A 299 -9.77 -3.31 1.50
CA VAL A 299 -8.48 -3.47 2.18
C VAL A 299 -7.80 -4.78 1.76
N GLY A 300 -8.60 -5.81 1.51
CA GLY A 300 -8.15 -7.14 1.12
C GLY A 300 -9.14 -8.22 1.55
N THR A 301 -8.79 -9.48 1.31
CA THR A 301 -9.60 -10.63 1.74
C THR A 301 -9.14 -11.13 3.13
N ILE A 302 -10.02 -11.67 3.96
CA ILE A 302 -9.62 -12.33 5.21
C ILE A 302 -9.58 -13.87 5.01
N PRO A 303 -8.93 -14.66 5.88
CA PRO A 303 -8.77 -16.11 5.65
C PRO A 303 -10.08 -16.89 5.46
N THR A 304 -11.19 -16.38 5.99
CA THR A 304 -12.54 -16.94 5.83
C THR A 304 -13.16 -16.66 4.46
N GLY A 305 -12.55 -15.81 3.63
CA GLY A 305 -12.95 -15.54 2.24
C GLY A 305 -13.73 -14.23 2.03
N GLU A 306 -14.12 -13.55 3.11
CA GLU A 306 -14.80 -12.26 3.04
C GLU A 306 -13.85 -11.14 2.61
N ILE A 307 -14.39 -10.17 1.87
CA ILE A 307 -13.68 -8.95 1.52
C ILE A 307 -13.88 -7.95 2.67
N LEU A 308 -12.79 -7.44 3.22
CA LEU A 308 -12.81 -6.37 4.21
C LEU A 308 -12.80 -5.02 3.49
N LEU A 309 -13.76 -4.17 3.82
CA LEU A 309 -13.89 -2.81 3.30
C LEU A 309 -13.73 -1.80 4.45
N LYS A 310 -13.05 -0.68 4.15
CA LYS A 310 -12.91 0.50 5.01
C LYS A 310 -13.60 1.70 4.35
N PRO A 311 -14.04 2.71 5.10
CA PRO A 311 -14.40 4.01 4.54
C PRO A 311 -13.19 4.67 3.87
N LEU A 312 -13.39 5.25 2.67
CA LEU A 312 -12.42 6.13 2.04
C LEU A 312 -12.34 7.49 2.75
N SER A 313 -13.50 8.06 3.04
CA SER A 313 -13.63 9.31 3.78
C SER A 313 -14.46 9.04 5.01
N LEU A 314 -13.85 9.02 6.19
CA LEU A 314 -14.69 8.82 7.37
C LEU A 314 -15.51 10.08 7.73
N SER A 315 -15.38 11.24 7.04
CA SER A 315 -15.84 12.61 7.44
C SER A 315 -17.21 12.75 8.11
N LYS A 316 -18.13 11.79 7.93
CA LYS A 316 -19.50 11.77 8.47
C LYS A 316 -19.81 10.57 9.40
N SER A 317 -18.85 9.72 9.74
CA SER A 317 -19.10 8.46 10.45
C SER A 317 -17.98 8.09 11.44
N PRO A 318 -18.29 7.34 12.51
CA PRO A 318 -17.26 6.70 13.35
C PRO A 318 -16.40 5.74 12.51
N ALA A 319 -15.22 5.37 13.01
CA ALA A 319 -14.39 4.37 12.36
C ALA A 319 -15.11 3.01 12.34
N TRP A 320 -15.30 2.42 11.16
CA TRP A 320 -15.98 1.14 11.00
C TRP A 320 -15.32 0.28 9.91
N LEU A 321 -15.69 -0.99 9.90
CA LEU A 321 -15.33 -2.00 8.91
C LEU A 321 -16.59 -2.68 8.38
N LEU A 322 -16.57 -3.02 7.11
CA LEU A 322 -17.60 -3.84 6.47
C LEU A 322 -16.95 -5.15 6.02
N PHE A 323 -17.48 -6.26 6.51
CA PHE A 323 -17.14 -7.59 6.01
C PHE A 323 -18.17 -7.97 4.95
N TYR A 324 -17.72 -8.26 3.74
CA TYR A 324 -18.58 -8.68 2.65
C TYR A 324 -18.36 -10.15 2.33
N ASN A 325 -19.41 -10.97 2.55
CA ASN A 325 -19.41 -12.36 2.12
C ASN A 325 -19.72 -12.44 0.63
N THR A 326 -18.78 -12.98 -0.12
CA THR A 326 -18.81 -13.06 -1.58
C THR A 326 -19.76 -14.13 -2.12
N GLU A 327 -20.05 -15.17 -1.34
CA GLU A 327 -20.97 -16.28 -1.68
C GLU A 327 -22.40 -15.96 -1.25
N GLY A 328 -22.57 -15.46 -0.03
CA GLY A 328 -23.87 -15.10 0.54
C GLY A 328 -24.37 -13.70 0.19
N HIS A 329 -23.55 -12.89 -0.49
CA HIS A 329 -23.84 -11.49 -0.87
C HIS A 329 -24.34 -10.62 0.30
N CYS A 330 -23.83 -10.85 1.51
CA CYS A 330 -24.26 -10.16 2.71
C CYS A 330 -23.14 -9.35 3.34
N PHE A 331 -23.53 -8.29 4.06
CA PHE A 331 -22.61 -7.41 4.76
C PHE A 331 -22.75 -7.57 6.26
N LYS A 332 -21.62 -7.48 6.96
CA LYS A 332 -21.59 -7.25 8.40
C LYS A 332 -20.79 -5.99 8.68
N LYS A 333 -21.45 -4.98 9.26
CA LYS A 333 -20.80 -3.75 9.74
C LYS A 333 -20.32 -3.93 11.17
N VAL A 334 -19.11 -3.49 11.45
CA VAL A 334 -18.51 -3.51 12.78
C VAL A 334 -17.85 -2.17 13.05
N GLU A 335 -18.16 -1.55 14.17
CA GLU A 335 -17.52 -0.31 14.60
C GLU A 335 -16.18 -0.61 15.28
N ILE A 336 -15.20 0.24 15.03
CA ILE A 336 -13.90 0.18 15.70
C ILE A 336 -14.01 0.98 16.99
N ILE A 337 -14.15 0.27 18.10
CA ILE A 337 -14.28 0.83 19.45
C ILE A 337 -12.97 0.66 20.25
N GLY A 338 -12.81 1.45 21.31
CA GLY A 338 -11.70 1.31 22.26
C GLY A 338 -10.37 1.97 21.84
N LEU A 339 -10.35 2.78 20.78
CA LEU A 339 -9.22 3.67 20.50
C LEU A 339 -9.26 4.88 21.45
N PRO A 340 -8.14 5.61 21.63
CA PRO A 340 -8.14 6.85 22.41
C PRO A 340 -9.14 7.88 21.86
N GLU A 341 -9.74 8.67 22.74
CA GLU A 341 -10.77 9.66 22.38
C GLU A 341 -10.31 10.63 21.29
N TRP A 342 -9.04 11.06 21.31
CA TRP A 342 -8.47 11.95 20.30
C TRP A 342 -8.51 11.37 18.88
N VAL A 343 -8.54 10.04 18.74
CA VAL A 343 -8.68 9.38 17.44
C VAL A 343 -10.08 9.62 16.85
N TYR A 344 -11.09 9.72 17.72
CA TYR A 344 -12.48 9.98 17.33
C TYR A 344 -12.81 11.49 17.28
N SER A 345 -12.27 12.30 18.20
CA SER A 345 -12.68 13.70 18.41
C SER A 345 -12.15 14.69 17.37
N GLY A 346 -10.97 14.46 16.79
CA GLY A 346 -10.50 15.21 15.61
C GLY A 346 -11.15 14.75 14.30
N GLY A 347 -12.07 13.81 14.43
CA GLY A 347 -12.76 13.17 13.35
C GLY A 347 -11.90 12.15 12.56
N PRO A 348 -12.56 11.48 11.62
CA PRO A 348 -12.03 10.68 10.50
C PRO A 348 -10.65 10.98 9.94
N GLN A 349 -10.26 12.24 9.93
CA GLN A 349 -8.99 12.67 9.35
C GLN A 349 -7.78 12.20 10.14
N ASN A 350 -7.98 11.78 11.40
CA ASN A 350 -6.90 11.29 12.23
C ASN A 350 -6.50 9.88 11.84
N ILE A 351 -7.43 9.01 11.40
CA ILE A 351 -7.04 7.68 10.88
C ILE A 351 -6.45 7.84 9.49
N ARG A 352 -5.17 7.44 9.34
CA ARG A 352 -4.43 7.54 8.08
C ARG A 352 -4.45 6.26 7.27
N SER A 353 -4.42 5.10 7.93
CA SER A 353 -4.42 3.81 7.26
C SER A 353 -5.07 2.73 8.12
N ILE A 354 -5.68 1.77 7.44
CA ILE A 354 -6.19 0.52 7.99
C ILE A 354 -5.70 -0.57 7.04
N SER A 355 -4.96 -1.53 7.57
CA SER A 355 -4.25 -2.57 6.80
C SER A 355 -4.35 -3.93 7.48
N LEU A 356 -4.34 -5.02 6.72
CA LEU A 356 -4.44 -6.40 7.23
C LEU A 356 -3.08 -7.05 7.43
N TYR A 357 -2.80 -7.68 8.56
CA TYR A 357 -1.56 -8.44 8.77
C TYR A 357 -1.79 -9.75 9.51
N GLY A 358 -0.78 -10.64 9.52
CA GLY A 358 -0.91 -11.97 10.13
C GLY A 358 -1.74 -12.96 9.30
N ARG A 359 -1.78 -12.79 7.97
CA ARG A 359 -2.39 -13.75 7.04
C ARG A 359 -1.37 -14.84 6.68
N THR A 360 -1.82 -16.07 6.50
CA THR A 360 -1.04 -17.14 5.85
C THR A 360 -1.59 -17.36 4.45
N SER A 361 -0.73 -17.29 3.44
CA SER A 361 -1.05 -17.64 2.06
C SER A 361 -1.17 -19.18 1.96
N GLU A 362 -2.36 -19.73 2.18
CA GLU A 362 -2.65 -21.14 1.87
C GLU A 362 -3.44 -21.32 0.57
N ARG A 363 -3.99 -20.24 -0.01
CA ARG A 363 -4.66 -20.28 -1.32
C ARG A 363 -3.65 -19.89 -2.40
N GLY A 364 -3.59 -20.70 -3.46
CA GLY A 364 -2.64 -20.53 -4.56
C GLY A 364 -2.77 -19.16 -5.22
N SER A 365 -1.65 -18.61 -5.66
CA SER A 365 -1.62 -17.44 -6.54
C SER A 365 -2.41 -17.69 -7.82
N CYS A 366 -3.21 -16.69 -8.21
CA CYS A 366 -3.68 -16.51 -9.57
C CYS A 366 -2.48 -16.12 -10.47
#